data_AF-A0A8J0PEH5-F1
#
_entry.id   AF-A0A8J0PEH5-F1
#
_cell.length_a   1.000
_cell.length_b   1.000
_cell.length_c   1.000
_cell.angle_alpha   90.00
_cell.angle_beta   90.00
_cell.angle_gamma   90.00
#
_symmetry.space_group_name_H-M   'P 1'
#
loop_
_entity.id
_entity.type
_entity.pdbx_description
1 polymer ?
#
loop_
_entity_poly.entity_id
_entity_poly.type
_entity_poly.pdbx_seq_one_letter_code
_entity_poly.pdbx_strand_id
1 'polypeptide(L)'
;MRMEGIPTENNHDPARDSTTEFRFSSSPTMEDIRRLQAQFTAERDWNQFHQPRNLLLALVGEVGEVAELFQWKGEVAEGLPGWTPSQREALSHELSDVLIYLLELAEKCHVDLPQAALAKMELNAKKYPAGRVQGSAKKYTEYSTEDGEQGH
;
A
#
# COMPACT_ATOMS: atom_id res chain seq x y z
N MET A 1 45.28 -33.01 -33.79
CA MET A 1 44.21 -33.49 -34.67
C MET A 1 43.46 -34.59 -33.93
N ARG A 2 42.14 -34.41 -33.74
CA ARG A 2 41.13 -35.27 -33.04
C ARG A 2 41.29 -35.33 -31.49
N MET A 3 40.42 -34.78 -30.64
CA MET A 3 38.94 -34.91 -30.41
C MET A 3 38.48 -36.34 -30.08
N GLU A 4 37.39 -36.42 -29.27
CA GLU A 4 36.68 -37.56 -28.65
C GLU A 4 37.11 -37.84 -27.18
N GLY A 5 36.31 -37.70 -26.11
CA GLY A 5 34.95 -37.21 -25.86
C GLY A 5 34.69 -37.27 -24.34
N ILE A 6 34.13 -36.21 -23.74
CA ILE A 6 33.82 -36.10 -22.30
C ILE A 6 32.30 -36.31 -22.12
N PRO A 7 31.82 -37.06 -21.12
CA PRO A 7 30.38 -37.27 -20.93
C PRO A 7 29.70 -35.96 -20.53
N THR A 8 28.59 -35.64 -21.19
CA THR A 8 27.71 -34.53 -20.81
C THR A 8 27.05 -34.84 -19.47
N GLU A 9 27.46 -34.13 -18.41
CA GLU A 9 26.66 -34.03 -17.21
C GLU A 9 25.34 -33.33 -17.55
N ASN A 10 24.24 -34.03 -17.30
CA ASN A 10 22.90 -33.49 -17.27
C ASN A 10 22.85 -32.33 -16.28
N ASN A 11 23.00 -31.10 -16.77
CA ASN A 11 22.65 -29.92 -16.00
C ASN A 11 21.13 -29.73 -16.08
N HIS A 12 20.41 -30.65 -15.44
CA HIS A 12 19.02 -30.41 -15.07
C HIS A 12 19.08 -29.71 -13.71
N ASP A 13 18.95 -28.39 -13.73
CA ASP A 13 18.70 -27.58 -12.54
C ASP A 13 17.17 -27.42 -12.42
N PRO A 14 16.47 -28.19 -11.57
CA PRO A 14 15.01 -28.17 -11.48
C PRO A 14 14.53 -27.38 -10.26
N ALA A 15 15.28 -26.35 -9.82
CA ALA A 15 14.91 -25.63 -8.61
C ALA A 15 15.36 -24.16 -8.59
N ARG A 16 15.00 -23.38 -9.61
CA ARG A 16 14.78 -21.94 -9.45
C ARG A 16 13.46 -21.49 -10.06
N ASP A 17 12.40 -22.24 -9.72
CA ASP A 17 11.06 -21.68 -9.70
C ASP A 17 10.78 -21.21 -8.27
N SER A 18 11.02 -19.92 -8.02
CA SER A 18 10.51 -19.26 -6.82
C SER A 18 10.00 -17.89 -7.24
N THR A 19 8.76 -17.85 -7.74
CA THR A 19 7.91 -16.65 -7.64
C THR A 19 7.83 -16.29 -6.16
N THR A 20 8.77 -15.50 -5.68
CA THR A 20 8.79 -15.06 -4.30
C THR A 20 7.69 -14.02 -4.18
N GLU A 21 6.57 -14.40 -3.57
CA GLU A 21 5.43 -13.52 -3.34
C GLU A 21 5.92 -12.23 -2.67
N PHE A 22 5.44 -11.08 -3.16
CA PHE A 22 5.79 -9.79 -2.57
C PHE A 22 5.33 -9.74 -1.11
N ARG A 23 6.22 -9.30 -0.23
CA ARG A 23 5.93 -9.14 1.20
C ARG A 23 6.63 -7.92 1.76
N PHE A 24 6.01 -7.27 2.73
CA PHE A 24 6.68 -6.25 3.54
C PHE A 24 7.59 -6.90 4.58
N SER A 25 8.59 -6.14 5.03
CA SER A 25 9.36 -6.48 6.22
C SER A 25 8.45 -6.55 7.45
N SER A 26 8.77 -7.42 8.40
CA SER A 26 8.03 -7.53 9.67
C SER A 26 8.26 -6.35 10.61
N SER A 27 9.30 -5.55 10.36
CA SER A 27 9.64 -4.33 11.09
C SER A 27 10.19 -3.27 10.12
N PRO A 28 10.07 -1.97 10.47
CA PRO A 28 9.39 -1.42 11.65
C PRO A 28 7.86 -1.62 11.60
N THR A 29 7.22 -1.74 12.76
CA THR A 29 5.75 -1.74 12.87
C THR A 29 5.19 -0.31 12.76
N MET A 30 3.86 -0.16 12.59
CA MET A 30 3.21 1.16 12.64
C MET A 30 3.50 1.91 13.95
N GLU A 31 3.53 1.19 15.09
CA GLU A 31 3.88 1.79 16.38
C GLU A 31 5.35 2.19 16.46
N ASP A 32 6.25 1.44 15.82
CA ASP A 32 7.66 1.84 15.74
C ASP A 32 7.82 3.13 14.94
N ILE A 33 7.16 3.23 13.78
CA ILE A 33 7.21 4.44 12.94
C ILE A 33 6.60 5.63 13.69
N ARG A 34 5.42 5.46 14.29
CA ARG A 34 4.77 6.50 15.10
C ARG A 34 5.70 7.00 16.21
N ARG A 35 6.34 6.10 16.96
CA ARG A 35 7.27 6.46 18.04
C ARG A 35 8.52 7.18 17.53
N LEU A 36 9.13 6.70 16.44
CA LEU A 36 10.30 7.32 15.83
C LEU A 36 9.99 8.75 15.36
N GLN A 37 8.81 8.95 14.74
CA GLN A 37 8.39 10.26 14.28
C GLN A 37 8.03 11.20 15.44
N ALA A 38 7.34 10.71 16.47
CA ALA A 38 7.05 11.48 17.67
C ALA A 38 8.33 11.95 18.38
N GLN A 39 9.36 11.10 18.41
CA GLN A 39 10.69 11.48 18.91
C GLN A 39 11.33 12.57 18.03
N PHE A 40 11.36 12.36 16.72
CA PHE A 40 11.95 13.31 15.76
C PHE A 40 11.34 14.72 15.87
N THR A 41 10.02 14.80 16.00
CA THR A 41 9.26 16.06 16.12
C THR A 41 9.42 16.71 17.49
N ALA A 42 9.47 15.93 18.57
CA ALA A 42 9.71 16.42 19.92
C ALA A 42 11.09 17.06 20.07
N GLU A 43 12.13 16.42 19.53
CA GLU A 43 13.52 16.94 19.54
C GLU A 43 13.66 18.31 18.87
N ARG A 44 12.73 18.65 17.97
CA ARG A 44 12.74 19.90 17.18
C ARG A 44 11.72 20.92 17.67
N ASP A 45 10.99 20.63 18.75
CA ASP A 45 9.86 21.44 19.24
C ASP A 45 8.80 21.72 18.15
N TRP A 46 8.63 20.78 17.20
CA TRP A 46 7.69 20.93 16.09
C TRP A 46 6.26 20.56 16.44
N ASN A 47 6.05 19.96 17.61
CA ASN A 47 4.72 19.59 18.10
C ASN A 47 3.74 20.77 18.11
N GLN A 48 4.22 22.02 18.24
CA GLN A 48 3.39 23.22 18.17
C GLN A 48 2.72 23.43 16.80
N PHE A 49 3.36 22.99 15.71
CA PHE A 49 2.84 23.12 14.34
C PHE A 49 1.96 21.92 13.94
N HIS A 50 2.03 20.82 14.68
CA HIS A 50 1.38 19.54 14.36
C HIS A 50 -0.04 19.47 14.92
N GLN A 51 -0.87 20.46 14.57
CA GLN A 51 -2.32 20.41 14.82
C GLN A 51 -3.00 19.51 13.78
N PRO A 52 -4.09 18.80 14.11
CA PRO A 52 -4.73 17.85 13.19
C PRO A 52 -5.03 18.40 11.79
N ARG A 53 -5.49 19.66 11.70
CA ARG A 53 -5.74 20.31 10.40
C ARG A 53 -4.46 20.47 9.58
N ASN A 54 -3.35 20.84 10.20
CA ASN A 54 -2.09 21.08 9.50
C ASN A 54 -1.51 19.76 8.99
N LEU A 55 -1.56 18.71 9.82
CA LEU A 55 -1.17 17.35 9.43
C LEU A 55 -2.02 16.80 8.27
N LEU A 56 -3.33 17.06 8.29
CA LEU A 56 -4.22 16.70 7.18
C LEU A 56 -3.82 17.41 5.88
N LEU A 57 -3.48 18.71 5.95
CA LEU A 57 -3.06 19.45 4.76
C LEU A 57 -1.70 18.99 4.23
N ALA A 58 -0.76 18.66 5.12
CA ALA A 58 0.52 18.05 4.74
C ALA A 58 0.30 16.69 4.06
N LEU A 59 -0.52 15.81 4.67
CA LEU A 59 -0.91 14.52 4.08
C LEU A 59 -1.49 14.67 2.67
N VAL A 60 -2.35 15.67 2.43
CA VAL A 60 -2.90 15.95 1.09
C VAL A 60 -1.81 16.38 0.12
N GLY A 61 -0.83 17.16 0.58
CA GLY A 61 0.36 17.51 -0.19
C GLY A 61 1.11 16.29 -0.69
N GLU A 62 1.47 15.38 0.22
CA GLU A 62 2.23 14.16 -0.12
C GLU A 62 1.45 13.21 -1.03
N VAL A 63 0.12 13.12 -0.87
CA VAL A 63 -0.72 12.39 -1.83
C VAL A 63 -0.65 13.03 -3.22
N GLY A 64 -0.55 14.36 -3.28
CA GLY A 64 -0.29 15.11 -4.51
C GLY A 64 1.07 14.72 -5.13
N GLU A 65 2.14 14.68 -4.33
CA GLU A 65 3.48 14.30 -4.79
C GLU A 65 3.50 12.85 -5.34
N VAL A 66 2.84 11.91 -4.66
CA VAL A 66 2.60 10.57 -5.20
C VAL A 66 1.90 10.67 -6.56
N ALA A 67 0.81 11.43 -6.67
CA ALA A 67 0.07 11.56 -7.93
C ALA A 67 0.92 12.16 -9.06
N GLU A 68 1.82 13.11 -8.76
CA GLU A 68 2.70 13.73 -9.74
C GLU A 68 3.66 12.73 -10.42
N LEU A 69 4.07 11.67 -9.71
CA LEU A 69 4.90 10.61 -10.26
C LEU A 69 4.18 9.78 -11.35
N PHE A 70 2.85 9.71 -11.27
CA PHE A 70 2.01 8.94 -12.19
C PHE A 70 1.29 9.80 -13.24
N GLN A 71 1.14 11.11 -13.03
CA GLN A 71 0.21 11.96 -13.79
C GLN A 71 0.39 11.91 -15.33
N TRP A 72 1.62 11.69 -15.81
CA TRP A 72 1.95 11.61 -17.25
C TRP A 72 2.30 10.18 -17.71
N LYS A 73 2.11 9.18 -16.86
CA LYS A 73 2.26 7.77 -17.23
C LYS A 73 0.93 7.31 -17.84
N GLY A 74 1.01 6.48 -18.87
CA GLY A 74 -0.15 5.72 -19.36
C GLY A 74 -0.53 4.62 -18.38
N GLU A 75 -0.97 3.47 -18.87
CA GLU A 75 -1.15 2.29 -18.01
C GLU A 75 0.18 1.90 -17.36
N VAL A 76 0.18 1.76 -16.04
CA VAL A 76 1.37 1.37 -15.26
C VAL A 76 1.23 -0.09 -14.83
N ALA A 77 2.14 -0.93 -15.31
CA ALA A 77 2.18 -2.34 -14.96
C ALA A 77 2.65 -2.56 -13.51
N GLU A 78 2.14 -3.63 -12.88
CA GLU A 78 2.60 -4.12 -11.58
C GLU A 78 4.12 -4.33 -11.58
N GLY A 79 4.77 -4.03 -10.45
CA GLY A 79 6.23 -4.16 -10.33
C GLY A 79 7.02 -3.09 -11.08
N LEU A 80 6.38 -2.19 -11.82
CA LEU A 80 6.95 -1.00 -12.46
C LEU A 80 8.13 -1.26 -13.43
N PRO A 81 8.11 -2.28 -14.31
CA PRO A 81 9.27 -2.74 -15.08
C PRO A 81 9.97 -1.67 -15.97
N GLY A 82 9.29 -0.56 -16.29
CA GLY A 82 9.85 0.57 -17.03
C GLY A 82 10.33 1.77 -16.19
N TRP A 83 10.30 1.67 -14.86
CA TRP A 83 10.70 2.75 -13.97
C TRP A 83 12.19 2.69 -13.65
N THR A 84 12.86 3.85 -13.72
CA THR A 84 14.27 3.97 -13.32
C THR A 84 14.43 3.77 -11.81
N PRO A 85 15.64 3.43 -11.31
CA PRO A 85 15.90 3.36 -9.87
C PRO A 85 15.50 4.63 -9.12
N SER A 86 15.81 5.80 -9.69
CA SER A 86 15.44 7.10 -9.10
C SER A 86 13.93 7.34 -9.04
N GLN A 87 13.17 6.89 -10.04
CA GLN A 87 11.70 7.00 -10.00
C GLN A 87 11.09 6.10 -8.93
N ARG A 88 11.67 4.91 -8.73
CA ARG A 88 11.24 3.98 -7.68
C ARG A 88 11.60 4.49 -6.28
N GLU A 89 12.76 5.13 -6.16
CA GLU A 89 13.19 5.78 -4.92
C GLU A 89 12.27 6.95 -4.58
N ALA A 90 11.98 7.85 -5.54
CA ALA A 90 11.01 8.93 -5.36
C ALA A 90 9.65 8.39 -4.92
N LEU A 91 9.11 7.37 -5.61
CA LEU A 91 7.86 6.72 -5.20
C LEU A 91 7.92 6.16 -3.78
N SER A 92 9.04 5.55 -3.41
CA SER A 92 9.24 5.04 -2.06
C SER A 92 9.22 6.15 -1.01
N HIS A 93 9.78 7.32 -1.31
CA HIS A 93 9.76 8.48 -0.42
C HIS A 93 8.35 9.03 -0.27
N GLU A 94 7.66 9.33 -1.38
CA GLU A 94 6.33 9.95 -1.31
C GLU A 94 5.29 9.02 -0.64
N LEU A 95 5.37 7.71 -0.89
CA LEU A 95 4.53 6.73 -0.16
C LEU A 95 4.85 6.68 1.33
N SER A 96 6.11 6.89 1.71
CA SER A 96 6.54 6.92 3.10
C SER A 96 6.04 8.20 3.78
N ASP A 97 6.11 9.34 3.12
CA ASP A 97 5.65 10.62 3.68
C ASP A 97 4.12 10.61 3.90
N VAL A 98 3.35 10.04 2.96
CA VAL A 98 1.92 9.78 3.16
C VAL A 98 1.67 8.92 4.41
N LEU A 99 2.43 7.83 4.60
CA LEU A 99 2.29 6.98 5.77
C LEU A 99 2.62 7.72 7.07
N ILE A 100 3.71 8.49 7.08
CA ILE A 100 4.20 9.23 8.24
C ILE A 100 3.14 10.26 8.68
N TYR A 101 2.65 11.11 7.79
CA TYR A 101 1.63 12.09 8.17
C TYR A 101 0.30 11.46 8.55
N LEU A 102 -0.07 10.32 7.96
CA LEU A 102 -1.26 9.59 8.38
C LEU A 102 -1.14 9.07 9.82
N LEU A 103 0.03 8.51 10.18
CA LEU A 103 0.29 8.04 11.55
C LEU A 103 0.32 9.18 12.55
N GLU A 104 0.94 10.31 12.20
CA GLU A 104 0.95 11.50 13.05
C GLU A 104 -0.46 12.07 13.26
N LEU A 105 -1.26 12.14 12.18
CA LEU A 105 -2.64 12.59 12.27
C LEU A 105 -3.47 11.66 13.16
N ALA A 106 -3.29 10.34 13.04
CA ALA A 106 -3.94 9.37 13.89
C ALA A 106 -3.53 9.55 15.36
N GLU A 107 -2.26 9.77 15.65
CA GLU A 107 -1.76 10.05 17.00
C GLU A 107 -2.41 11.31 17.60
N LYS A 108 -2.42 12.43 16.87
CA LYS A 108 -3.03 13.68 17.35
C LYS A 108 -4.55 13.58 17.53
N CYS A 109 -5.20 12.67 16.81
CA CYS A 109 -6.62 12.38 16.94
C CYS A 109 -6.93 11.26 17.95
N HIS A 110 -5.91 10.67 18.59
CA HIS A 110 -6.05 9.52 19.49
C HIS A 110 -6.78 8.32 18.87
N VAL A 111 -6.45 8.02 17.61
CA VAL A 111 -6.99 6.86 16.88
C VAL A 111 -5.95 5.74 16.88
N ASP A 112 -6.33 4.58 17.43
CA ASP A 112 -5.58 3.32 17.25
C ASP A 112 -5.76 2.85 15.79
N LEU A 113 -4.88 3.33 14.92
CA LEU A 113 -5.00 3.14 13.48
C LEU A 113 -4.97 1.66 13.05
N PRO A 114 -4.08 0.79 13.59
CA PRO A 114 -4.13 -0.64 13.30
C PRO A 114 -5.49 -1.28 13.62
N GLN A 115 -6.06 -1.01 14.81
CA GLN A 115 -7.36 -1.56 15.18
C GLN A 115 -8.51 -0.96 14.35
N ALA A 116 -8.46 0.34 14.08
CA ALA A 116 -9.44 1.01 13.22
C ALA A 116 -9.45 0.43 11.80
N ALA A 117 -8.26 0.14 11.24
CA ALA A 117 -8.12 -0.50 9.94
C ALA A 117 -8.70 -1.92 9.94
N LEU A 118 -8.40 -2.73 10.97
CA LEU A 118 -8.96 -4.08 11.11
C LEU A 118 -10.50 -4.06 11.16
N ALA A 119 -11.08 -3.23 12.02
CA ALA A 119 -12.52 -3.06 12.11
C ALA A 119 -13.13 -2.61 10.76
N LYS A 120 -12.44 -1.72 10.03
CA LYS A 120 -12.88 -1.26 8.71
C LYS A 120 -12.85 -2.37 7.66
N MET A 121 -11.85 -3.26 7.69
CA MET A 121 -11.77 -4.42 6.79
C MET A 121 -12.93 -5.38 7.03
N GLU A 122 -13.29 -5.67 8.29
CA GLU A 122 -14.45 -6.50 8.62
C GLU A 122 -15.76 -5.90 8.10
N LEU A 123 -15.93 -4.58 8.20
CA LEU A 123 -17.07 -3.87 7.62
C LEU A 123 -17.07 -3.93 6.09
N ASN A 124 -15.91 -3.80 5.45
CA ASN A 124 -15.80 -3.89 4.00
C ASN A 124 -16.12 -5.31 3.49
N ALA A 125 -15.69 -6.36 4.20
CA ALA A 125 -16.02 -7.75 3.87
C ALA A 125 -17.53 -8.03 3.93
N LYS A 126 -18.24 -7.43 4.90
CA LYS A 126 -19.70 -7.50 4.97
C LYS A 126 -20.37 -6.73 3.83
N LYS A 127 -19.81 -5.57 3.46
CA LYS A 127 -20.33 -4.72 2.38
C LYS A 127 -20.07 -5.30 0.98
N TYR A 128 -18.98 -6.06 0.80
CA TYR A 128 -18.53 -6.63 -0.46
C TYR A 128 -18.22 -8.13 -0.30
N PRO A 129 -19.25 -9.00 -0.13
CA PRO A 129 -19.02 -10.42 0.06
C PRO A 129 -18.42 -11.06 -1.19
N ALA A 130 -17.38 -11.89 -1.04
CA ALA A 130 -16.61 -12.46 -2.15
C ALA A 130 -17.45 -13.15 -3.24
N GLY A 131 -18.58 -13.76 -2.86
CA GLY A 131 -19.51 -14.40 -3.80
C GLY A 131 -20.36 -13.44 -4.65
N ARG A 132 -20.35 -12.13 -4.38
CA ARG A 132 -21.11 -11.11 -5.14
C ARG A 132 -20.23 -10.14 -5.94
N VAL A 133 -18.91 -10.13 -5.73
CA VAL A 133 -18.00 -9.08 -6.26
C VAL A 133 -16.82 -9.66 -7.03
N GLN A 134 -16.90 -10.94 -7.45
CA GLN A 134 -15.85 -11.57 -8.26
C GLN A 134 -15.72 -10.84 -9.61
N GLY A 135 -14.65 -10.05 -9.78
CA GLY A 135 -14.29 -9.40 -11.04
C GLY A 135 -14.96 -8.06 -11.37
N SER A 136 -15.60 -7.37 -10.42
CA SER A 136 -16.24 -6.07 -10.72
C SER A 136 -16.07 -5.01 -9.62
N ALA A 137 -15.39 -3.91 -9.94
CA ALA A 137 -15.25 -2.73 -9.06
C ALA A 137 -16.49 -1.79 -9.10
N LYS A 138 -17.67 -2.33 -9.41
CA LYS A 138 -18.90 -1.53 -9.46
C LYS A 138 -19.35 -1.16 -8.04
N LYS A 139 -19.74 0.12 -7.84
CA LYS A 139 -20.34 0.59 -6.59
C LYS A 139 -21.74 -0.02 -6.43
N TYR A 140 -22.05 -0.54 -5.24
CA TYR A 140 -23.31 -1.22 -4.92
C TYR A 140 -24.58 -0.34 -4.97
N THR A 141 -24.48 0.95 -5.26
CA THR A 141 -25.69 1.80 -5.43
C THR A 141 -26.63 1.30 -6.55
N GLU A 142 -26.20 0.32 -7.35
CA GLU A 142 -27.00 -0.35 -8.39
C GLU A 142 -27.65 -1.69 -7.96
N TYR A 143 -27.43 -2.20 -6.74
CA TYR A 143 -27.96 -3.52 -6.32
C TYR A 143 -29.05 -3.44 -5.23
N SER A 144 -29.57 -2.25 -4.91
CA SER A 144 -30.65 -2.06 -3.92
C SER A 144 -32.01 -1.74 -4.56
N THR A 145 -32.34 -2.34 -5.69
CA THR A 145 -33.70 -2.31 -6.24
C THR A 145 -34.02 -3.66 -6.84
N GLU A 146 -34.39 -4.63 -6.01
CA GLU A 146 -35.20 -5.81 -6.34
C GLU A 146 -35.18 -6.73 -5.12
N ASP A 147 -35.90 -6.35 -4.06
CA ASP A 147 -36.41 -7.27 -3.03
C ASP A 147 -37.46 -6.48 -2.23
N GLY A 148 -38.62 -6.27 -2.87
CA GLY A 148 -39.67 -5.44 -2.29
C GLY A 148 -40.93 -5.37 -3.13
N GLU A 149 -41.40 -6.49 -3.68
CA GLU A 149 -42.80 -6.60 -4.14
C GLU A 149 -43.14 -8.07 -4.44
N GLN A 150 -43.69 -8.80 -3.47
CA GLN A 150 -44.78 -9.76 -3.70
C GLN A 150 -45.66 -9.82 -2.45
N GLY A 151 -46.62 -8.90 -2.39
CA GLY A 151 -47.85 -9.08 -1.64
C GLY A 151 -49.00 -9.19 -2.63
N HIS A 152 -49.56 -10.39 -2.78
CA HIS A 152 -51.00 -10.62 -2.89
C HIS A 152 -51.35 -12.06 -2.56
#